data_AF-A0AAJ4W7G8-F1
#
_entry.id   AF-A0AAJ4W7G8-F1
#
_cell.length_a   1.000
_cell.length_b   1.000
_cell.length_c   1.000
_cell.angle_alpha   90.00
_cell.angle_beta   90.00
_cell.angle_gamma   90.00
#
_symmetry.space_group_name_H-M   'P 1'
#
loop_
_entity.id
_entity.type
_entity.pdbx_description
1 polymer ?
#
loop_
_entity_poly.entity_id
_entity_poly.type
_entity_poly.pdbx_seq_one_letter_code
_entity_poly.pdbx_strand_id
1 'polypeptide(L)'
;MPDTDVWKYCTTAQIKQFLVSLRLLGNTDWSDEKYIASLYAVSRNINNHYQQTTLLKRDGTQRHLLVPDKLLKKIQKNILRNLLQDVPLSAHATAYRQGTDIVANAQAHLGQRQILKLDIVDFFGSITFMMVCRSVFPSLYFPPSVGTLLTNLCCYNDALPQGAPTSPAISNIVMTPFDNYIGKWCQERKIVYTRYCDDMTFSGDFEAKQLKNKVRAFLQEMGFSLNQHKTKLFTCHTRQLVTGIVVNEKLQVSREYRKQLRQELYFCQKFGVLSHLTQINNGLIAKQEDVESYLQSLLGKANFIVQVNPQDAYFLQAQSLIKQLIRTHRAE
;
A
#
# COMPACT_ATOMS: atom_id res chain seq x y z
N MET A 1 -4.78 -30.55 -11.56
CA MET A 1 -6.21 -30.87 -11.69
C MET A 1 -6.56 -30.71 -13.15
N PRO A 2 -7.16 -31.70 -13.83
CA PRO A 2 -7.54 -31.54 -15.22
C PRO A 2 -8.57 -30.42 -15.33
N ASP A 3 -8.36 -29.52 -16.31
CA ASP A 3 -9.25 -28.42 -16.71
C ASP A 3 -10.65 -28.97 -16.98
N THR A 4 -11.44 -29.10 -15.93
CA THR A 4 -12.89 -29.19 -16.05
C THR A 4 -13.34 -27.77 -16.23
N ASP A 5 -13.32 -27.31 -17.48
CA ASP A 5 -13.91 -26.02 -17.86
C ASP A 5 -15.42 -26.12 -17.67
N VAL A 6 -15.88 -25.99 -16.41
CA VAL A 6 -17.29 -26.09 -16.00
C VAL A 6 -18.13 -25.09 -16.81
N TRP A 7 -17.52 -23.98 -17.25
CA TRP A 7 -18.15 -22.94 -18.03
C TRP A 7 -18.54 -23.37 -19.44
N LYS A 8 -17.97 -24.46 -20.00
CA LYS A 8 -18.40 -25.00 -21.29
C LYS A 8 -19.83 -25.54 -21.27
N TYR A 9 -20.38 -25.78 -20.08
CA TYR A 9 -21.77 -26.20 -19.88
C TYR A 9 -22.70 -25.02 -19.53
N CYS A 10 -22.17 -23.81 -19.38
CA CYS A 10 -22.96 -22.62 -19.10
C CYS A 10 -23.44 -21.96 -20.40
N THR A 11 -24.70 -21.56 -20.42
CA THR A 11 -25.25 -20.77 -21.52
C THR A 11 -24.77 -19.32 -21.44
N THR A 12 -24.82 -18.60 -22.56
CA THR A 12 -24.54 -17.16 -22.62
C THR A 12 -25.41 -16.36 -21.63
N ALA A 13 -26.67 -16.78 -21.42
CA ALA A 13 -27.57 -16.14 -20.46
C ALA A 13 -27.08 -16.29 -19.01
N GLN A 14 -26.59 -17.48 -18.64
CA GLN A 14 -26.03 -17.72 -17.31
C GLN A 14 -24.75 -16.89 -17.06
N ILE A 15 -23.87 -16.77 -18.06
CA ILE A 15 -22.68 -15.92 -17.96
C ILE A 15 -23.05 -14.44 -17.79
N LYS A 16 -24.07 -13.96 -18.51
CA LYS A 16 -24.59 -12.59 -18.36
C LYS A 16 -25.14 -12.35 -16.95
N GLN A 17 -25.95 -13.28 -16.43
CA GLN A 17 -26.50 -13.21 -15.07
C GLN A 17 -25.39 -13.21 -14.02
N PHE A 18 -24.36 -14.04 -14.18
CA PHE A 18 -23.19 -14.03 -13.32
C PHE A 18 -22.53 -12.64 -13.30
N LEU A 19 -22.25 -12.04 -14.46
CA LEU A 19 -21.65 -10.71 -14.53
C LEU A 19 -22.50 -9.62 -13.86
N VAL A 20 -23.82 -9.63 -14.06
CA VAL A 20 -24.74 -8.68 -13.43
C VAL A 20 -24.76 -8.87 -11.90
N SER A 21 -24.71 -10.10 -11.42
CA SER A 21 -24.69 -10.41 -9.99
C SER A 21 -23.48 -9.84 -9.24
N LEU A 22 -22.38 -9.52 -9.94
CA LEU A 22 -21.20 -8.90 -9.35
C LEU A 22 -21.43 -7.44 -8.92
N ARG A 23 -22.51 -6.79 -9.39
CA ARG A 23 -22.92 -5.42 -9.02
C ARG A 23 -21.79 -4.37 -9.11
N LEU A 24 -20.93 -4.49 -10.11
CA LEU A 24 -19.82 -3.58 -10.41
C LEU A 24 -20.24 -2.12 -10.59
N LEU A 25 -21.43 -1.80 -11.12
CA LEU A 25 -21.95 -0.42 -11.19
C LEU A 25 -22.80 -0.03 -9.97
N GLY A 26 -22.94 -0.91 -8.97
CA GLY A 26 -23.86 -0.75 -7.84
C GLY A 26 -25.31 -1.10 -8.20
N ASN A 27 -26.26 -0.67 -7.37
CA ASN A 27 -27.68 -0.79 -7.67
C ASN A 27 -28.06 0.26 -8.72
N THR A 28 -28.62 -0.20 -9.84
CA THR A 28 -29.04 0.64 -10.97
C THR A 28 -30.40 0.17 -11.46
N ASP A 29 -31.28 1.08 -11.86
CA ASP A 29 -32.58 0.75 -12.49
C ASP A 29 -32.43 0.41 -13.99
N TRP A 30 -31.25 -0.03 -14.41
CA TRP A 30 -30.93 -0.31 -15.81
C TRP A 30 -31.30 -1.74 -16.17
N SER A 31 -31.64 -1.97 -17.45
CA SER A 31 -31.71 -3.33 -17.99
C SER A 31 -30.33 -4.00 -17.96
N ASP A 32 -30.31 -5.32 -17.82
CA ASP A 32 -29.08 -6.12 -17.85
C ASP A 32 -28.24 -5.85 -19.11
N GLU A 33 -28.89 -5.65 -20.25
CA GLU A 33 -28.21 -5.32 -21.51
C GLU A 33 -27.47 -3.99 -21.44
N LYS A 34 -28.12 -2.94 -20.92
CA LYS A 34 -27.51 -1.62 -20.77
C LYS A 34 -26.38 -1.66 -19.74
N TYR A 35 -26.56 -2.40 -18.65
CA TYR A 35 -25.54 -2.60 -17.62
C TYR A 35 -24.28 -3.26 -18.21
N ILE A 36 -24.45 -4.38 -18.92
CA ILE A 36 -23.34 -5.12 -19.53
C ILE A 36 -22.67 -4.28 -20.62
N ALA A 37 -23.44 -3.66 -21.51
CA ALA A 37 -22.92 -2.79 -22.57
C ALA A 37 -22.05 -1.65 -22.00
N SER A 38 -22.46 -1.08 -20.86
CA SER A 38 -21.69 -0.03 -20.18
C SER A 38 -20.34 -0.53 -19.67
N LEU A 39 -20.29 -1.72 -19.07
CA LEU A 39 -19.03 -2.32 -18.61
C LEU A 39 -18.06 -2.59 -19.76
N TYR A 40 -18.56 -3.14 -20.87
CA TYR A 40 -17.74 -3.38 -22.06
C TYR A 40 -17.29 -2.07 -22.71
N ALA A 41 -18.12 -1.03 -22.72
CA ALA A 41 -17.74 0.29 -23.22
C ALA A 41 -16.58 0.91 -22.41
N VAL A 42 -16.62 0.80 -21.08
CA VAL A 42 -15.51 1.22 -20.20
C VAL A 42 -14.26 0.38 -20.46
N SER A 43 -14.39 -0.95 -20.49
CA SER A 43 -13.26 -1.86 -20.71
C SER A 43 -12.58 -1.63 -22.05
N ARG A 44 -13.32 -1.34 -23.11
CA ARG A 44 -12.77 -1.09 -24.45
C ARG A 44 -12.00 0.22 -24.53
N ASN A 45 -12.40 1.21 -23.72
CA ASN A 45 -11.81 2.54 -23.70
C ASN A 45 -11.03 2.79 -22.40
N ILE A 46 -10.46 1.73 -21.80
CA ILE A 46 -9.88 1.79 -20.45
C ILE A 46 -8.84 2.91 -20.31
N ASN A 47 -8.06 3.17 -21.36
CA ASN A 47 -7.03 4.19 -21.35
C ASN A 47 -7.58 5.61 -21.17
N ASN A 48 -8.78 5.88 -21.69
CA ASN A 48 -9.44 7.19 -21.56
C ASN A 48 -9.99 7.43 -20.15
N HIS A 49 -10.11 6.37 -19.35
CA HIS A 49 -10.60 6.44 -17.98
C HIS A 49 -9.48 6.63 -16.95
N TYR A 50 -8.22 6.77 -17.39
CA TYR A 50 -7.08 7.10 -16.53
C TYR A 50 -6.51 8.48 -16.86
N GLN A 51 -6.16 9.21 -15.81
CA GLN A 51 -5.44 10.47 -15.90
C GLN A 51 -4.05 10.30 -15.29
N GLN A 52 -3.02 10.70 -16.03
CA GLN A 52 -1.65 10.70 -15.51
C GLN A 52 -1.45 11.90 -14.59
N THR A 53 -0.94 11.65 -13.39
CA THR A 53 -0.57 12.68 -12.42
C THR A 53 0.86 12.41 -11.95
N THR A 54 1.65 13.46 -11.77
CA THR A 54 3.03 13.31 -11.27
C THR A 54 3.13 13.84 -9.85
N LEU A 55 3.70 13.03 -8.95
CA LEU A 55 4.08 13.44 -7.61
C LEU A 55 5.60 13.45 -7.48
N LEU A 56 6.15 14.33 -6.65
CA LEU A 56 7.56 14.26 -6.28
C LEU A 56 7.75 13.23 -5.17
N LYS A 57 8.74 12.35 -5.34
CA LYS A 57 9.25 11.51 -4.26
C LYS A 57 10.07 12.36 -3.30
N ARG A 58 10.35 11.80 -2.11
CA ARG A 58 11.19 12.45 -1.08
C ARG A 58 12.61 12.74 -1.56
N ASP A 59 13.11 11.97 -2.53
CA ASP A 59 14.42 12.16 -3.15
C ASP A 59 14.39 13.15 -4.33
N GLY A 60 13.25 13.80 -4.60
CA GLY A 60 13.06 14.73 -5.71
C GLY A 60 12.73 14.07 -7.05
N THR A 61 12.83 12.74 -7.17
CA THR A 61 12.46 12.04 -8.42
C THR A 61 10.95 12.01 -8.63
N GLN A 62 10.51 11.93 -9.89
CA GLN A 62 9.09 11.90 -10.21
C GLN A 62 8.48 10.51 -9.99
N ARG A 63 7.23 10.48 -9.52
CA ARG A 63 6.35 9.31 -9.45
C ARG A 63 5.14 9.60 -10.33
N HIS A 64 5.02 8.86 -11.42
CA HIS A 64 3.83 8.90 -12.26
C HIS A 64 2.76 8.01 -11.66
N LEU A 65 1.57 8.55 -11.49
CA LEU A 65 0.37 7.88 -11.03
C LEU A 65 -0.65 7.86 -12.17
N LEU A 66 -1.42 6.79 -12.23
CA LEU A 66 -2.56 6.64 -13.11
C LEU A 66 -3.82 6.63 -12.24
N VAL A 67 -4.52 7.76 -12.23
CA VAL A 67 -5.70 7.97 -11.40
C VAL A 67 -6.95 7.67 -12.23
N PRO A 68 -7.78 6.69 -11.85
CA PRO A 68 -9.01 6.40 -12.57
C PRO A 68 -10.04 7.51 -12.36
N ASP A 69 -10.87 7.75 -13.38
CA ASP A 69 -12.00 8.66 -13.29
C ASP A 69 -13.07 8.15 -12.29
N LYS A 70 -14.10 8.96 -12.05
CA LYS A 70 -15.15 8.62 -11.06
C LYS A 70 -15.87 7.31 -11.37
N LEU A 71 -16.10 7.00 -12.65
CA LEU A 71 -16.84 5.82 -13.08
C LEU A 71 -16.00 4.56 -12.90
N LEU A 72 -14.78 4.54 -13.45
CA LEU A 72 -13.87 3.41 -13.32
C LEU A 72 -13.49 3.18 -11.86
N LYS A 73 -13.26 4.25 -11.09
CA LYS A 73 -13.00 4.16 -9.65
C LYS A 73 -14.16 3.53 -8.88
N LYS A 74 -15.42 3.80 -9.27
CA LYS A 74 -16.60 3.16 -8.68
C LYS A 74 -16.62 1.66 -8.99
N ILE A 75 -16.38 1.29 -10.25
CA ILE A 75 -16.30 -0.11 -10.69
C ILE A 75 -15.22 -0.87 -9.92
N GLN A 76 -14.01 -0.32 -9.87
CA GLN A 76 -12.87 -0.92 -9.16
C GLN A 76 -13.11 -1.04 -7.66
N LYS A 77 -13.77 -0.06 -7.02
CA LYS A 77 -14.17 -0.19 -5.61
C LYS A 77 -15.16 -1.34 -5.39
N ASN A 78 -16.09 -1.55 -6.31
CA ASN A 78 -17.03 -2.66 -6.22
C ASN A 78 -16.36 -4.01 -6.50
N ILE A 79 -15.40 -4.08 -7.42
CA ILE A 79 -14.53 -5.26 -7.59
C ILE A 79 -13.81 -5.58 -6.28
N LEU A 80 -13.17 -4.57 -5.67
CA LEU A 80 -12.47 -4.73 -4.40
C LEU A 80 -13.40 -5.27 -3.30
N ARG A 81 -14.56 -4.62 -3.10
CA ARG A 81 -15.51 -4.97 -2.04
C ARG A 81 -16.18 -6.33 -2.26
N ASN A 82 -16.61 -6.62 -3.48
CA ASN A 82 -17.47 -7.77 -3.75
C ASN A 82 -16.66 -9.03 -4.10
N LEU A 83 -15.39 -8.89 -4.51
CA LEU A 83 -14.60 -10.01 -5.00
C LEU A 83 -13.26 -10.20 -4.28
N LEU A 84 -12.58 -9.11 -3.91
CA LEU A 84 -11.18 -9.20 -3.45
C LEU A 84 -11.00 -9.11 -1.93
N GLN A 85 -11.94 -8.49 -1.22
CA GLN A 85 -11.80 -8.19 0.20
C GLN A 85 -11.64 -9.44 1.08
N ASP A 86 -12.34 -10.52 0.73
CA ASP A 86 -12.36 -11.77 1.52
C ASP A 86 -11.40 -12.83 0.99
N VAL A 87 -10.59 -12.51 -0.04
CA VAL A 87 -9.60 -13.44 -0.58
C VAL A 87 -8.51 -13.69 0.46
N PRO A 88 -8.23 -14.95 0.85
CA PRO A 88 -7.17 -15.25 1.79
C PRO A 88 -5.81 -14.79 1.25
N LEU A 89 -5.10 -14.00 2.05
CA LEU A 89 -3.75 -13.51 1.74
C LEU A 89 -2.70 -14.25 2.59
N SER A 90 -1.46 -14.23 2.13
CA SER A 90 -0.34 -14.74 2.94
C SER A 90 -0.25 -14.02 4.28
N ALA A 91 0.08 -14.76 5.34
CA ALA A 91 0.32 -14.20 6.67
C ALA A 91 1.51 -13.23 6.70
N HIS A 92 2.43 -13.34 5.74
CA HIS A 92 3.60 -12.48 5.62
C HIS A 92 3.31 -11.13 4.93
N ALA A 93 2.17 -11.00 4.23
CA ALA A 93 1.77 -9.76 3.58
C ALA A 93 1.11 -8.82 4.61
N THR A 94 1.80 -7.75 4.98
CA THR A 94 1.37 -6.82 6.05
C THR A 94 0.80 -5.51 5.53
N ALA A 95 1.03 -5.16 4.27
CA ALA A 95 0.44 -3.97 3.66
C ALA A 95 -0.98 -4.22 3.15
N TYR A 96 -1.81 -3.18 3.16
CA TYR A 96 -3.16 -3.16 2.56
C TYR A 96 -4.13 -4.20 3.10
N ARG A 97 -3.90 -4.66 4.33
CA ARG A 97 -4.76 -5.63 5.01
C ARG A 97 -5.39 -4.99 6.25
N GLN A 98 -6.66 -5.32 6.48
CA GLN A 98 -7.35 -4.88 7.68
C GLN A 98 -6.73 -5.52 8.92
N GLY A 99 -6.48 -4.71 9.96
CA GLY A 99 -5.92 -5.19 11.23
C GLY A 99 -4.39 -5.28 11.27
N THR A 100 -3.68 -5.00 10.17
CA THR A 100 -2.23 -4.81 10.17
C THR A 100 -1.90 -3.35 9.89
N ASP A 101 -0.86 -2.85 10.54
CA ASP A 101 -0.35 -1.50 10.31
C ASP A 101 1.18 -1.49 10.19
N ILE A 102 1.72 -0.29 9.97
CA ILE A 102 3.17 -0.08 9.83
C ILE A 102 3.94 -0.45 11.12
N VAL A 103 3.28 -0.35 12.28
CA VAL A 103 3.86 -0.66 13.59
C VAL A 103 3.94 -2.17 13.77
N ALA A 104 2.86 -2.90 13.48
CA ALA A 104 2.83 -4.36 13.51
C ALA A 104 3.87 -4.99 12.58
N ASN A 105 4.04 -4.42 11.37
CA ASN A 105 5.09 -4.84 10.45
C ASN A 105 6.50 -4.64 11.06
N ALA A 106 6.77 -3.47 11.65
CA ALA A 106 8.06 -3.20 12.28
C ALA A 106 8.30 -4.06 13.53
N GLN A 107 7.26 -4.30 14.33
CA GLN A 107 7.30 -5.09 15.57
C GLN A 107 7.80 -6.51 15.35
N ALA A 108 7.49 -7.13 14.21
CA ALA A 108 7.95 -8.48 13.88
C ALA A 108 9.50 -8.59 13.88
N HIS A 109 10.19 -7.48 13.62
CA HIS A 109 11.65 -7.44 13.47
C HIS A 109 12.38 -6.81 14.68
N LEU A 110 11.68 -6.58 15.79
CA LEU A 110 12.23 -5.96 16.99
C LEU A 110 13.38 -6.79 17.60
N GLY A 111 14.50 -6.14 17.92
CA GLY A 111 15.59 -6.78 18.69
C GLY A 111 16.47 -7.74 17.89
N GLN A 112 16.36 -7.76 16.57
CA GLN A 112 16.97 -8.80 15.74
C GLN A 112 18.44 -8.49 15.41
N ARG A 113 19.27 -9.54 15.33
CA ARG A 113 20.73 -9.42 15.13
C ARG A 113 21.10 -8.68 13.85
N GLN A 114 20.39 -8.95 12.76
CA GLN A 114 20.54 -8.27 11.48
C GLN A 114 19.21 -8.20 10.74
N ILE A 115 19.09 -7.22 9.83
CA ILE A 115 17.94 -7.00 8.96
C ILE A 115 18.42 -6.84 7.52
N LEU A 116 17.88 -7.66 6.62
CA LEU A 116 18.03 -7.51 5.18
C LEU A 116 16.73 -6.97 4.60
N LYS A 117 16.84 -5.87 3.85
CA LYS A 117 15.76 -5.27 3.08
C LYS A 117 15.99 -5.44 1.60
N LEU A 118 14.94 -5.88 0.92
CA LEU A 118 14.89 -6.09 -0.52
C LEU A 118 13.66 -5.37 -1.07
N ASP A 119 13.78 -4.77 -2.25
CA ASP A 119 12.71 -4.00 -2.91
C ASP A 119 12.57 -4.49 -4.35
N ILE A 120 11.36 -4.44 -4.90
CA ILE A 120 11.08 -4.87 -6.28
C ILE A 120 11.10 -3.65 -7.21
N VAL A 121 11.83 -3.75 -8.32
CA VAL A 121 11.83 -2.72 -9.37
C VAL A 121 10.45 -2.66 -10.01
N ASP A 122 9.87 -1.45 -10.10
CA ASP A 122 8.57 -1.20 -10.73
C ASP A 122 7.51 -2.25 -10.38
N PHE A 123 7.26 -2.42 -9.09
CA PHE A 123 6.43 -3.51 -8.57
C PHE A 123 5.05 -3.62 -9.23
N PHE A 124 4.33 -2.51 -9.34
CA PHE A 124 3.00 -2.50 -9.98
C PHE A 124 3.10 -2.73 -11.49
N GLY A 125 4.03 -2.05 -12.19
CA GLY A 125 4.23 -2.24 -13.62
C GLY A 125 4.70 -3.65 -14.02
N SER A 126 5.37 -4.36 -13.10
CA SER A 126 5.80 -5.75 -13.30
C SER A 126 4.66 -6.78 -13.13
N ILE A 127 3.52 -6.40 -12.55
CA ILE A 127 2.35 -7.28 -12.43
C ILE A 127 1.56 -7.21 -13.73
N THR A 128 1.77 -8.23 -14.57
CA THR A 128 1.17 -8.29 -15.91
C THR A 128 -0.31 -8.66 -15.89
N PHE A 129 -1.02 -8.31 -16.97
CA PHE A 129 -2.39 -8.72 -17.24
C PHE A 129 -2.60 -10.23 -17.03
N MET A 130 -1.68 -11.05 -17.54
CA MET A 130 -1.76 -12.51 -17.43
C MET A 130 -1.65 -12.98 -15.97
N MET A 131 -0.79 -12.35 -15.17
CA MET A 131 -0.66 -12.66 -13.74
C MET A 131 -1.95 -12.33 -12.99
N VAL A 132 -2.56 -11.17 -13.28
CA VAL A 132 -3.85 -10.78 -12.68
C VAL A 132 -4.96 -11.75 -13.10
N CYS A 133 -5.10 -12.01 -14.40
CA CYS A 133 -6.14 -12.91 -14.92
C CYS A 133 -6.04 -14.31 -14.29
N ARG A 134 -4.83 -14.88 -14.22
CA ARG A 134 -4.63 -16.22 -13.65
C ARG A 134 -4.73 -16.29 -12.14
N SER A 135 -4.21 -15.29 -11.43
CA SER A 135 -4.10 -15.36 -9.96
C SER A 135 -5.35 -14.83 -9.26
N VAL A 136 -5.99 -13.82 -9.84
CA VAL A 136 -7.12 -13.10 -9.22
C VAL A 136 -8.46 -13.54 -9.80
N PHE A 137 -8.52 -13.79 -11.11
CA PHE A 137 -9.75 -14.18 -11.80
C PHE A 137 -9.63 -15.53 -12.52
N PRO A 138 -9.17 -16.61 -11.84
CA PRO A 138 -8.92 -17.89 -12.48
C PRO A 138 -10.18 -18.48 -13.09
N SER A 139 -10.02 -19.24 -14.19
CA SER A 139 -11.09 -19.96 -14.87
C SER A 139 -11.82 -20.97 -13.99
N LEU A 140 -11.26 -21.34 -12.82
CA LEU A 140 -11.96 -22.17 -11.85
C LEU A 140 -13.19 -21.48 -11.24
N TYR A 141 -13.14 -20.15 -11.06
CA TYR A 141 -14.19 -19.38 -10.38
C TYR A 141 -14.87 -18.34 -11.27
N PHE A 142 -14.26 -17.98 -12.40
CA PHE A 142 -14.77 -16.96 -13.30
C PHE A 142 -14.89 -17.51 -14.73
N PRO A 143 -16.02 -17.27 -15.42
CA PRO A 143 -16.09 -17.51 -16.86
C PRO A 143 -14.95 -16.76 -17.58
N PRO A 144 -14.26 -17.36 -18.58
CA PRO A 144 -13.10 -16.73 -19.21
C PRO A 144 -13.34 -15.32 -19.76
N SER A 145 -14.52 -15.07 -20.34
CA SER A 145 -14.93 -13.76 -20.84
C SER A 145 -15.10 -12.72 -19.72
N VAL A 146 -15.62 -13.15 -18.56
CA VAL A 146 -15.79 -12.29 -17.38
C VAL A 146 -14.44 -12.04 -16.69
N GLY A 147 -13.62 -13.07 -16.52
CA GLY A 147 -12.27 -12.92 -15.96
C GLY A 147 -11.41 -11.95 -16.79
N THR A 148 -11.49 -12.04 -18.12
CA THR A 148 -10.81 -11.11 -19.04
C THR A 148 -11.35 -9.68 -18.89
N LEU A 149 -12.67 -9.51 -18.82
CA LEU A 149 -13.29 -8.20 -18.58
C LEU A 149 -12.85 -7.58 -17.25
N LEU A 150 -12.90 -8.35 -16.16
CA LEU A 150 -12.47 -7.89 -14.82
C LEU A 150 -10.99 -7.51 -14.81
N THR A 151 -10.15 -8.28 -15.49
CA THR A 151 -8.72 -7.99 -15.64
C THR A 151 -8.52 -6.68 -16.41
N ASN A 152 -9.21 -6.48 -17.54
CA ASN A 152 -9.16 -5.23 -18.30
C ASN A 152 -9.59 -4.02 -17.46
N LEU A 153 -10.62 -4.16 -16.62
CA LEU A 153 -11.07 -3.10 -15.74
C LEU A 153 -10.07 -2.77 -14.61
N CYS A 154 -9.11 -3.65 -14.34
CA CYS A 154 -8.09 -3.47 -13.30
C CYS A 154 -6.71 -3.07 -13.84
N CYS A 155 -6.42 -3.37 -15.10
CA CYS A 155 -5.12 -3.12 -15.73
C CYS A 155 -5.16 -1.86 -16.63
N TYR A 156 -3.96 -1.34 -16.92
CA TYR A 156 -3.73 -0.28 -17.89
C TYR A 156 -2.46 -0.66 -18.68
N ASN A 157 -2.53 -0.67 -20.02
CA ASN A 157 -1.44 -1.10 -20.89
C ASN A 157 -0.78 -2.42 -20.43
N ASP A 158 -1.58 -3.47 -20.25
CA ASP A 158 -1.17 -4.82 -19.85
C ASP A 158 -0.47 -4.96 -18.48
N ALA A 159 -0.51 -3.92 -17.64
CA ALA A 159 0.07 -3.94 -16.32
C ALA A 159 -0.87 -3.34 -15.25
N LEU A 160 -0.53 -3.53 -13.99
CA LEU A 160 -1.29 -2.98 -12.87
C LEU A 160 -0.93 -1.48 -12.67
N PRO A 161 -1.89 -0.55 -12.72
CA PRO A 161 -1.59 0.87 -12.59
C PRO A 161 -1.36 1.28 -11.14
N GLN A 162 -0.42 2.21 -10.92
CA GLN A 162 -0.25 2.85 -9.61
C GLN A 162 -1.29 3.97 -9.43
N GLY A 163 -2.32 3.71 -8.64
CA GLY A 163 -3.38 4.69 -8.33
C GLY A 163 -4.80 4.13 -8.38
N ALA A 164 -5.01 2.95 -8.98
CA ALA A 164 -6.29 2.27 -8.96
C ALA A 164 -6.61 1.66 -7.57
N PRO A 165 -7.88 1.68 -7.12
CA PRO A 165 -8.29 1.10 -5.84
C PRO A 165 -8.04 -0.41 -5.69
N THR A 166 -8.05 -1.15 -6.80
CA THR A 166 -7.86 -2.61 -6.80
C THR A 166 -6.39 -3.03 -6.76
N SER A 167 -5.48 -2.21 -7.29
CA SER A 167 -4.06 -2.55 -7.41
C SER A 167 -3.41 -3.05 -6.11
N PRO A 168 -3.65 -2.44 -4.94
CA PRO A 168 -3.05 -2.91 -3.69
C PRO A 168 -3.50 -4.32 -3.27
N ALA A 169 -4.77 -4.66 -3.48
CA ALA A 169 -5.28 -6.00 -3.16
C ALA A 169 -4.80 -7.05 -4.17
N ILE A 170 -4.86 -6.70 -5.46
CA ILE A 170 -4.39 -7.56 -6.56
C ILE A 170 -2.92 -7.92 -6.39
N SER A 171 -2.07 -6.95 -6.04
CA SER A 171 -0.63 -7.21 -5.88
C SER A 171 -0.33 -8.18 -4.75
N ASN A 172 -1.09 -8.12 -3.64
CA ASN A 172 -0.97 -9.10 -2.56
C ASN A 172 -1.43 -10.50 -2.96
N ILE A 173 -2.52 -10.62 -3.73
CA ILE A 173 -2.99 -11.92 -4.22
C ILE A 173 -1.94 -12.55 -5.15
N VAL A 174 -1.44 -11.77 -6.11
CA VAL A 174 -0.40 -12.21 -7.06
C VAL A 174 0.89 -12.66 -6.35
N MET A 175 1.26 -11.99 -5.26
CA MET A 175 2.46 -12.32 -4.47
C MET A 175 2.24 -13.46 -3.46
N THR A 176 1.03 -14.00 -3.30
CA THR A 176 0.76 -15.05 -2.30
C THR A 176 1.61 -16.33 -2.49
N PRO A 177 1.82 -16.85 -3.72
CA PRO A 177 2.73 -17.98 -3.94
C PRO A 177 4.18 -17.66 -3.53
N PHE A 178 4.63 -16.43 -3.82
CA PHE A 178 5.94 -15.93 -3.40
C PHE A 178 6.09 -15.96 -1.89
N ASP A 179 5.16 -15.30 -1.20
CA ASP A 179 5.18 -15.10 0.24
C ASP A 179 5.12 -16.43 0.99
N ASN A 180 4.29 -17.37 0.53
CA ASN A 180 4.15 -18.67 1.17
C ASN A 180 5.41 -19.53 1.02
N TYR A 181 6.02 -19.52 -0.16
CA TYR A 181 7.25 -20.28 -0.42
C TYR A 181 8.44 -19.74 0.35
N ILE A 182 8.69 -18.44 0.24
CA ILE A 182 9.81 -17.77 0.94
C ILE A 182 9.56 -17.77 2.45
N GLY A 183 8.33 -17.53 2.89
CA GLY A 183 7.94 -17.62 4.29
C GLY A 183 8.24 -18.98 4.90
N LYS A 184 7.87 -20.08 4.23
CA LYS A 184 8.22 -21.44 4.68
C LYS A 184 9.73 -21.65 4.74
N TRP A 185 10.46 -21.26 3.70
CA TRP A 185 11.92 -21.39 3.65
C TRP A 185 12.62 -20.62 4.79
N CYS A 186 12.11 -19.43 5.11
CA CYS A 186 12.57 -18.59 6.22
C CYS A 186 12.22 -19.20 7.58
N GLN A 187 11.01 -19.73 7.74
CA GLN A 187 10.55 -20.36 8.99
C GLN A 187 11.43 -21.55 9.39
N GLU A 188 11.78 -22.43 8.43
CA GLU A 188 12.70 -23.56 8.64
C GLU A 188 14.08 -23.13 9.14
N ARG A 189 14.46 -21.87 8.88
CA ARG A 189 15.76 -21.28 9.24
C ARG A 189 15.67 -20.24 10.35
N LYS A 190 14.50 -20.13 11.01
CA LYS A 190 14.24 -19.13 12.07
C LYS A 190 14.49 -17.69 11.62
N ILE A 191 14.24 -17.40 10.34
CA ILE A 191 14.29 -16.05 9.76
C ILE A 191 12.87 -15.49 9.81
N VAL A 192 12.71 -14.30 10.40
CA VAL A 192 11.44 -13.58 10.35
C VAL A 192 11.34 -12.86 9.02
N TYR A 193 10.20 -13.02 8.34
CA TYR A 193 9.94 -12.42 7.04
C TYR A 193 8.57 -11.72 7.02
N THR A 194 8.56 -10.49 6.53
CA THR A 194 7.34 -9.76 6.17
C THR A 194 7.50 -9.04 4.84
N ARG A 195 6.38 -8.78 4.16
CA ARG A 195 6.30 -7.98 2.94
C ARG A 195 5.30 -6.85 3.14
N TYR A 196 5.79 -5.62 3.01
CA TYR A 196 4.99 -4.40 3.00
C TYR A 196 4.98 -3.81 1.59
N CYS A 197 3.97 -4.17 0.79
CA CYS A 197 3.88 -3.83 -0.63
C CYS A 197 5.07 -4.45 -1.41
N ASP A 198 5.99 -3.61 -1.89
CA ASP A 198 7.21 -3.96 -2.61
C ASP A 198 8.44 -4.13 -1.71
N ASP A 199 8.40 -3.61 -0.47
CA ASP A 199 9.47 -3.73 0.52
C ASP A 199 9.35 -5.07 1.25
N MET A 200 10.36 -5.92 1.11
CA MET A 200 10.49 -7.19 1.80
C MET A 200 11.54 -7.05 2.90
N THR A 201 11.16 -7.36 4.13
CA THR A 201 12.06 -7.29 5.29
C THR A 201 12.30 -8.68 5.86
N PHE A 202 13.57 -9.00 6.04
CA PHE A 202 14.03 -10.25 6.64
C PHE A 202 14.89 -9.93 7.86
N SER A 203 14.68 -10.62 8.97
CA SER A 203 15.50 -10.42 10.18
C SER A 203 15.77 -11.72 10.92
N GLY A 204 16.88 -11.77 11.63
CA GLY A 204 17.31 -12.96 12.36
C GLY A 204 18.81 -13.14 12.25
N ASP A 205 19.26 -14.39 12.29
CA ASP A 205 20.67 -14.76 12.07
C ASP A 205 20.78 -15.62 10.81
N PHE A 206 21.35 -15.06 9.74
CA PHE A 206 21.40 -15.70 8.43
C PHE A 206 22.59 -15.20 7.59
N GLU A 207 22.93 -15.96 6.55
CA GLU A 207 23.89 -15.50 5.54
C GLU A 207 23.15 -14.65 4.49
N ALA A 208 23.42 -13.35 4.48
CA ALA A 208 22.65 -12.38 3.69
C ALA A 208 22.75 -12.61 2.18
N LYS A 209 23.90 -13.09 1.67
CA LYS A 209 24.08 -13.34 0.24
C LYS A 209 23.24 -14.54 -0.21
N GLN A 210 23.21 -15.63 0.55
CA GLN A 210 22.41 -16.82 0.31
C GLN A 210 20.91 -16.47 0.29
N LEU A 211 20.43 -15.78 1.33
CA LEU A 211 19.02 -15.35 1.41
C LEU A 211 18.65 -14.44 0.22
N LYS A 212 19.48 -13.42 -0.06
CA LYS A 212 19.25 -12.52 -1.20
C LYS A 212 19.19 -13.29 -2.52
N ASN A 213 20.09 -14.24 -2.75
CA ASN A 213 20.12 -15.04 -3.98
C ASN A 213 18.89 -15.95 -4.07
N LYS A 214 18.45 -16.56 -2.96
CA LYS A 214 17.24 -17.36 -2.90
C LYS A 214 15.99 -16.56 -3.28
N VAL A 215 15.84 -15.38 -2.67
CA VAL A 215 14.74 -14.45 -2.97
C VAL A 215 14.79 -13.99 -4.43
N ARG A 216 15.97 -13.58 -4.91
CA ARG A 216 16.15 -13.12 -6.29
C ARG A 216 15.76 -14.20 -7.31
N ALA A 217 16.21 -15.44 -7.11
CA ALA A 217 15.91 -16.53 -8.03
C ALA A 217 14.40 -16.74 -8.17
N PHE A 218 13.66 -16.74 -7.05
CA PHE A 218 12.22 -16.96 -7.09
C PHE A 218 11.44 -15.75 -7.64
N LEU A 219 11.87 -14.53 -7.35
CA LEU A 219 11.31 -13.33 -7.98
C LEU A 219 11.47 -13.38 -9.51
N GLN A 220 12.66 -13.78 -9.99
CA GLN A 220 12.94 -13.87 -11.43
C GLN A 220 12.06 -14.92 -12.12
N GLU A 221 11.82 -16.07 -11.49
CA GLU A 221 10.89 -17.09 -12.00
C GLU A 221 9.45 -16.56 -12.16
N MET A 222 9.04 -15.64 -11.28
CA MET A 222 7.74 -14.98 -11.34
C MET A 222 7.69 -13.75 -12.26
N GLY A 223 8.80 -13.40 -12.90
CA GLY A 223 8.90 -12.23 -13.79
C GLY A 223 9.24 -10.90 -13.09
N PHE A 224 9.62 -10.93 -11.81
CA PHE A 224 10.01 -9.75 -11.05
C PHE A 224 11.53 -9.56 -10.99
N SER A 225 11.96 -8.31 -10.79
CA SER A 225 13.37 -7.94 -10.64
C SER A 225 13.65 -7.25 -9.31
N LEU A 226 14.76 -7.62 -8.67
CA LEU A 226 15.18 -7.05 -7.39
C LEU A 226 15.95 -5.74 -7.58
N ASN A 227 15.56 -4.71 -6.84
CA ASN A 227 16.21 -3.41 -6.85
C ASN A 227 17.51 -3.43 -6.04
N GLN A 228 18.64 -3.55 -6.74
CA GLN A 228 19.95 -3.66 -6.09
C GLN A 228 20.33 -2.36 -5.36
N HIS A 229 19.94 -1.19 -5.88
CA HIS A 229 20.25 0.11 -5.26
C HIS A 229 19.51 0.34 -3.95
N LYS A 230 18.33 -0.27 -3.79
CA LYS A 230 17.55 -0.21 -2.56
C LYS A 230 17.78 -1.38 -1.61
N THR A 231 18.61 -2.34 -1.99
CA THR A 231 18.98 -3.45 -1.10
C THR A 231 19.81 -2.92 0.07
N LYS A 232 19.40 -3.21 1.30
CA LYS A 232 20.10 -2.75 2.51
C LYS A 232 20.27 -3.86 3.52
N LEU A 233 21.45 -3.96 4.11
CA LEU A 233 21.75 -4.85 5.23
C LEU A 233 22.10 -3.99 6.44
N PHE A 234 21.42 -4.21 7.55
CA PHE A 234 21.65 -3.53 8.82
C PHE A 234 22.05 -4.55 9.87
N THR A 235 23.16 -4.31 10.57
CA THR A 235 23.57 -5.10 11.73
C THR A 235 23.06 -4.44 13.01
N CYS A 236 23.01 -5.17 14.12
CA CYS A 236 22.60 -4.66 15.43
C CYS A 236 23.42 -3.45 15.92
N HIS A 237 24.66 -3.29 15.42
CA HIS A 237 25.53 -2.15 15.73
C HIS A 237 25.18 -0.88 14.96
N THR A 238 24.27 -0.97 13.98
CA THR A 238 23.79 0.15 13.18
C THR A 238 22.31 0.39 13.42
N ARG A 239 21.81 1.59 13.07
CA ARG A 239 20.38 1.88 13.16
C ARG A 239 19.60 0.97 12.20
N GLN A 240 18.83 0.05 12.75
CA GLN A 240 17.95 -0.85 12.03
C GLN A 240 16.58 -0.17 11.84
N LEU A 241 16.18 0.00 10.59
CA LEU A 241 14.92 0.66 10.24
C LEU A 241 14.01 -0.32 9.50
N VAL A 242 12.76 -0.46 9.91
CA VAL A 242 11.69 -1.17 9.17
C VAL A 242 10.57 -0.18 8.89
N THR A 243 10.22 0.01 7.61
CA THR A 243 9.21 1.00 7.18
C THR A 243 9.34 2.39 7.83
N GLY A 244 10.56 2.84 8.12
CA GLY A 244 10.84 4.15 8.75
C GLY A 244 10.83 4.17 10.28
N ILE A 245 10.56 3.04 10.93
CA ILE A 245 10.57 2.85 12.39
C ILE A 245 11.89 2.17 12.78
N VAL A 246 12.53 2.66 13.83
CA VAL A 246 13.71 2.05 14.46
C VAL A 246 13.28 0.84 15.28
N VAL A 247 13.97 -0.29 15.10
CA VAL A 247 13.59 -1.59 15.70
C VAL A 247 14.73 -2.28 16.46
N ASN A 248 15.82 -1.56 16.77
CA ASN A 248 16.99 -2.16 17.46
C ASN A 248 16.66 -2.77 18.83
N GLU A 249 15.91 -2.05 19.66
CA GLU A 249 15.63 -2.45 21.06
C GLU A 249 14.17 -2.21 21.43
N LYS A 250 13.64 -1.06 21.02
CA LYS A 250 12.23 -0.67 21.13
C LYS A 250 11.78 -0.02 19.84
N LEU A 251 10.49 -0.10 19.56
CA LEU A 251 9.90 0.66 18.46
C LEU A 251 10.04 2.15 18.73
N GLN A 252 10.64 2.86 17.77
CA GLN A 252 10.88 4.28 17.92
C GLN A 252 10.94 4.99 16.58
N VAL A 253 10.45 6.22 16.52
CA VAL A 253 10.66 7.09 15.36
C VAL A 253 12.06 7.69 15.41
N SER A 254 12.66 8.01 14.26
CA SER A 254 14.02 8.55 14.21
C SER A 254 14.23 9.76 15.12
N ARG A 255 15.45 9.89 15.67
CA ARG A 255 15.82 11.02 16.54
C ARG A 255 15.61 12.36 15.85
N GLU A 256 15.90 12.41 14.55
CA GLU A 256 15.80 13.60 13.72
C GLU A 256 14.34 14.06 13.59
N TYR A 257 13.42 13.12 13.34
CA TYR A 257 11.99 13.40 13.26
C TYR A 257 11.43 13.92 14.60
N ARG A 258 11.81 13.27 15.71
CA ARG A 258 11.43 13.70 17.06
C ARG A 258 11.96 15.10 17.38
N LYS A 259 13.23 15.36 17.06
CA LYS A 259 13.88 16.67 17.30
C LYS A 259 13.18 17.78 16.50
N GLN A 260 12.87 17.53 15.23
CA GLN A 260 12.18 18.48 14.38
C GLN A 260 10.80 18.83 14.95
N LEU A 261 10.00 17.83 15.34
CA LEU A 261 8.67 18.11 15.91
C LEU A 261 8.76 18.87 17.25
N ARG A 262 9.73 18.54 18.10
CA ARG A 262 9.99 19.32 19.34
C ARG A 262 10.30 20.78 19.04
N GLN A 263 11.09 21.03 18.01
CA GLN A 263 11.46 22.38 17.59
C GLN A 263 10.25 23.15 17.05
N GLU A 264 9.47 22.55 16.16
CA GLU A 264 8.22 23.14 15.63
C GLU A 264 7.26 23.51 16.78
N LEU A 265 7.06 22.61 17.74
CA LEU A 265 6.20 22.85 18.91
C LEU A 265 6.73 23.96 19.82
N TYR A 266 8.04 23.98 20.09
CA TYR A 266 8.66 25.05 20.87
C TYR A 266 8.43 26.42 20.23
N PHE A 267 8.61 26.54 18.90
CA PHE A 267 8.37 27.80 18.21
C PHE A 267 6.90 28.21 18.20
N CYS A 268 5.99 27.26 18.01
CA CYS A 268 4.55 27.53 18.11
C CYS A 268 4.17 28.07 19.50
N GLN A 269 4.74 27.51 20.58
CA GLN A 269 4.47 27.97 21.95
C GLN A 269 5.11 29.33 22.25
N LYS A 270 6.34 29.56 21.78
CA LYS A 270 7.11 30.75 22.13
C LYS A 270 6.71 31.98 21.31
N PHE A 271 6.43 31.80 20.02
CA PHE A 271 6.21 32.90 19.07
C PHE A 271 4.78 32.93 18.50
N GLY A 272 3.97 31.92 18.82
CA GLY A 272 2.65 31.74 18.21
C GLY A 272 2.73 31.00 16.88
N VAL A 273 1.65 30.30 16.53
CA VAL A 273 1.58 29.43 15.35
C VAL A 273 1.68 30.24 14.05
N LEU A 274 0.99 31.38 13.97
CA LEU A 274 0.97 32.22 12.77
C LEU A 274 2.33 32.87 12.47
N SER A 275 3.05 33.31 13.50
CA SER A 275 4.42 33.81 13.37
C SER A 275 5.36 32.71 12.87
N HIS A 276 5.25 31.52 13.47
CA HIS A 276 6.06 30.39 13.04
C HIS A 276 5.79 29.99 11.58
N LEU A 277 4.52 29.92 11.17
CA LEU A 277 4.11 29.62 9.80
C LEU A 277 4.68 30.61 8.78
N THR A 278 4.64 31.90 9.11
CA THR A 278 5.22 32.95 8.24
C THR A 278 6.73 32.76 8.06
N GLN A 279 7.44 32.38 9.13
CA GLN A 279 8.88 32.16 9.09
C GLN A 279 9.26 30.93 8.24
N ILE A 280 8.51 29.83 8.33
CA ILE A 280 8.81 28.61 7.55
C ILE A 280 8.40 28.73 6.08
N ASN A 281 7.46 29.64 5.76
CA ASN A 281 7.04 29.95 4.40
C ASN A 281 7.93 31.02 3.73
N ASN A 282 9.19 31.15 4.16
CA ASN A 282 10.15 32.14 3.66
C ASN A 282 9.62 33.59 3.68
N GLY A 283 8.83 33.96 4.69
CA GLY A 283 8.29 35.32 4.86
C GLY A 283 6.98 35.59 4.12
N LEU A 284 6.40 34.61 3.41
CA LEU A 284 5.03 34.74 2.90
C LEU A 284 4.05 34.73 4.08
N ILE A 285 3.19 35.75 4.14
CA ILE A 285 2.21 35.93 5.23
C ILE A 285 1.28 34.71 5.26
N ALA A 286 1.37 33.93 6.33
CA ALA A 286 0.45 32.83 6.58
C ALA A 286 -0.93 33.37 6.94
N LYS A 287 -2.00 32.75 6.43
CA LYS A 287 -3.36 33.14 6.74
C LYS A 287 -3.84 32.43 8.00
N GLN A 288 -4.83 33.00 8.66
CA GLN A 288 -5.48 32.38 9.82
C GLN A 288 -6.09 31.01 9.45
N GLU A 289 -6.57 30.85 8.22
CA GLU A 289 -7.08 29.59 7.66
C GLU A 289 -6.04 28.46 7.60
N ASP A 290 -4.75 28.80 7.52
CA ASP A 290 -3.65 27.82 7.44
C ASP A 290 -3.28 27.23 8.82
N VAL A 291 -3.61 27.95 9.89
CA VAL A 291 -3.23 27.61 11.28
C VAL A 291 -3.84 26.26 11.68
N GLU A 292 -5.14 26.08 11.47
CA GLU A 292 -5.80 24.82 11.82
C GLU A 292 -5.20 23.65 11.03
N SER A 293 -5.04 23.80 9.70
CA SER A 293 -4.47 22.76 8.84
C SER A 293 -3.06 22.37 9.28
N TYR A 294 -2.24 23.34 9.67
CA TYR A 294 -0.90 23.10 10.21
C TYR A 294 -0.93 22.41 11.57
N LEU A 295 -1.78 22.85 12.49
CA LEU A 295 -1.93 22.21 13.81
C LEU A 295 -2.43 20.76 13.67
N GLN A 296 -3.34 20.48 12.73
CA GLN A 296 -3.77 19.11 12.40
C GLN A 296 -2.60 18.28 11.85
N SER A 297 -1.73 18.87 11.02
CA SER A 297 -0.50 18.21 10.56
C SER A 297 0.44 17.88 11.73
N LEU A 298 0.69 18.82 12.65
CA LEU A 298 1.47 18.58 13.86
C LEU A 298 0.85 17.48 14.73
N LEU A 299 -0.47 17.49 14.89
CA LEU A 299 -1.19 16.47 15.63
C LEU A 299 -1.00 15.09 14.98
N GLY A 300 -1.07 15.01 13.64
CA GLY A 300 -0.77 13.79 12.89
C GLY A 300 0.65 13.27 13.13
N LYS A 301 1.65 14.16 13.11
CA LYS A 301 3.05 13.80 13.42
C LYS A 301 3.20 13.27 14.85
N ALA A 302 2.56 13.93 15.83
CA ALA A 302 2.58 13.51 17.24
C ALA A 302 1.86 12.17 17.45
N ASN A 303 0.69 12.00 16.83
CA ASN A 303 -0.08 10.75 16.84
C ASN A 303 0.73 9.59 16.29
N PHE A 304 1.48 9.79 15.21
CA PHE A 304 2.36 8.75 14.68
C PHE A 304 3.46 8.34 15.67
N ILE A 305 4.09 9.29 16.37
CA ILE A 305 5.10 8.96 17.39
C ILE A 305 4.49 8.17 18.54
N VAL A 306 3.30 8.57 19.01
CA VAL A 306 2.59 7.88 20.10
C VAL A 306 2.08 6.51 19.65
N GLN A 307 1.67 6.34 18.40
CA GLN A 307 1.31 5.04 17.83
C GLN A 307 2.52 4.08 17.83
N VAL A 308 3.71 4.59 17.47
CA VAL A 308 4.96 3.80 17.45
C VAL A 308 5.49 3.51 18.86
N ASN A 309 5.43 4.49 19.76
CA ASN A 309 5.84 4.37 21.16
C ASN A 309 4.76 4.95 22.10
N PRO A 310 3.79 4.14 22.54
CA PRO A 310 2.67 4.61 23.37
C PRO A 310 3.08 5.16 24.74
N GLN A 311 4.27 4.80 25.23
CA GLN A 311 4.79 5.21 26.53
C GLN A 311 5.59 6.52 26.48
N ASP A 312 5.60 7.23 25.35
CA ASP A 312 6.38 8.46 25.20
C ASP A 312 5.74 9.67 25.92
N ALA A 313 6.08 9.85 27.20
CA ALA A 313 5.50 10.88 28.07
C ALA A 313 5.52 12.28 27.45
N TYR A 314 6.62 12.67 26.79
CA TYR A 314 6.74 13.98 26.15
C TYR A 314 5.72 14.14 25.02
N PHE A 315 5.59 13.15 24.13
CA PHE A 315 4.70 13.28 22.98
C PHE A 315 3.21 13.06 23.34
N LEU A 316 2.91 12.36 24.43
CA LEU A 316 1.58 12.36 25.03
C LEU A 316 1.18 13.76 25.52
N GLN A 317 2.08 14.47 26.20
CA GLN A 317 1.86 15.86 26.60
C GLN A 317 1.75 16.79 25.39
N ALA A 318 2.60 16.60 24.38
CA ALA A 318 2.55 17.37 23.14
C ALA A 318 1.22 17.20 22.39
N GLN A 319 0.65 16.00 22.32
CA GLN A 319 -0.68 15.77 21.74
C GLN A 319 -1.76 16.59 22.45
N SER A 320 -1.76 16.57 23.79
CA SER A 320 -2.72 17.33 24.60
C SER A 320 -2.57 18.83 24.36
N LEU A 321 -1.33 19.34 24.30
CA LEU A 321 -1.04 20.73 23.96
C LEU A 321 -1.55 21.11 22.57
N ILE A 322 -1.27 20.32 21.54
CA ILE A 322 -1.71 20.62 20.16
C ILE A 322 -3.25 20.62 20.10
N LYS A 323 -3.92 19.67 20.75
CA LYS A 323 -5.38 19.64 20.85
C LYS A 323 -5.94 20.88 21.53
N GLN A 324 -5.26 21.40 22.56
CA GLN A 324 -5.64 22.64 23.21
C GLN A 324 -5.49 23.84 22.26
N LEU A 325 -4.36 23.94 21.54
CA LEU A 325 -4.15 25.01 20.55
C LEU A 325 -5.22 25.00 19.45
N ILE A 326 -5.60 23.83 18.96
CA ILE A 326 -6.70 23.69 17.97
C ILE A 326 -8.03 24.19 18.54
N ARG A 327 -8.34 23.85 19.80
CA ARG A 327 -9.58 24.28 20.46
C ARG A 327 -9.61 25.79 20.66
N THR A 328 -8.50 26.38 21.12
CA THR A 328 -8.39 27.84 21.29
C THR A 328 -8.59 28.56 19.97
N HIS A 329 -7.92 28.11 18.91
CA HIS A 329 -8.04 28.71 17.58
C HIS A 329 -9.47 28.64 17.01
N ARG A 330 -10.21 27.55 17.27
CA ARG A 330 -11.62 27.42 16.84
C ARG A 330 -12.59 28.27 17.65
N ALA A 331 -12.18 28.77 18.81
CA ALA A 331 -13.00 29.61 19.68
C ALA A 331 -12.79 31.11 19.43
N GLU A 332 -11.73 31.48 18.70
CA GLU A 332 -11.40 32.83 18.23
C GLU A 332 -12.10 33.15 16.90
#